data_AF-A0AAW9EET6-F1
#
_entry.id   AF-A0AAW9EET6-F1
#
_cell.length_a   1.000
_cell.length_b   1.000
_cell.length_c   1.000
_cell.angle_alpha   90.00
_cell.angle_beta   90.00
_cell.angle_gamma   90.00
#
_symmetry.space_group_name_H-M   'P 1'
#
loop_
_entity.id
_entity.type
_entity.pdbx_description
1 polymer ?
#
loop_
_entity_poly.entity_id
_entity_poly.type
_entity_poly.pdbx_seq_one_letter_code
_entity_poly.pdbx_strand_id
1 'polypeptide(L)'
;AWSYMVKRYGEPAHLAQRDGLGFAVVGYGKLGGWELGYSSDLDLVFLLDCPMNILTTGAKQIDARQFYLRLAQRIIHLFSTRTSSGVLYEV
;
A
#
# COMPACT_ATOMS: atom_id res chain seq x y z
N ALA A 1 3.15 5.07 -4.42
CA ALA A 1 1.96 5.40 -3.60
C ALA A 1 2.31 6.13 -2.29
N TRP A 2 3.32 5.65 -1.55
CA TRP A 2 3.75 6.20 -0.25
C TRP A 2 4.02 7.71 -0.25
N SER A 3 4.95 8.19 -1.09
CA SER A 3 5.30 9.61 -1.17
C SER A 3 4.09 10.53 -1.37
N TYR A 4 3.11 10.12 -2.18
CA TYR A 4 1.86 10.87 -2.36
C TYR A 4 1.01 10.92 -1.08
N MET A 5 0.93 9.82 -0.34
CA MET A 5 0.21 9.76 0.93
C MET A 5 0.90 10.61 2.00
N VAL A 6 2.22 10.51 2.12
CA VAL A 6 3.01 11.33 3.07
C VAL A 6 2.88 12.82 2.75
N LYS A 7 2.95 13.22 1.48
CA LYS A 7 2.77 14.63 1.10
C LYS A 7 1.40 15.19 1.50
N ARG A 8 0.37 14.35 1.55
CA ARG A 8 -1.02 14.77 1.81
C ARG A 8 -1.42 14.69 3.29
N TYR A 9 -0.97 13.66 4.00
CA TYR A 9 -1.41 13.35 5.36
C TYR A 9 -0.27 13.30 6.38
N GLY A 10 0.99 13.41 5.94
CA GLY A 10 2.18 13.15 6.75
C GLY A 10 2.41 11.66 6.96
N GLU A 11 3.29 11.33 7.91
CA GLU A 11 3.62 9.95 8.24
C GLU A 11 2.82 9.49 9.48
N PRO A 12 2.45 8.21 9.57
CA PRO A 12 1.91 7.65 10.81
C PRO A 12 2.87 7.87 12.00
N ALA A 13 2.38 8.46 13.09
CA ALA A 13 3.25 8.89 14.21
C ALA A 13 4.01 7.73 14.89
N HIS A 14 3.48 6.50 14.84
CA HIS A 14 4.13 5.31 15.40
C HIS A 14 5.40 4.89 14.65
N LEU A 15 5.66 5.42 13.44
CA LEU A 15 6.87 5.13 12.68
C LEU A 15 8.09 5.92 13.17
N ALA A 16 7.90 6.96 14.00
CA ALA A 16 9.01 7.77 14.49
C ALA A 16 10.06 6.99 15.30
N GLN A 17 9.71 5.82 15.84
CA GLN A 17 10.58 4.97 16.65
C GLN A 17 10.83 3.59 16.02
N ARG A 18 10.50 3.40 14.74
CA ARG A 18 10.64 2.12 14.04
C ARG A 18 11.39 2.29 12.73
N ASP A 19 12.25 1.33 12.43
CA ASP A 19 12.83 1.20 11.11
C ASP A 19 11.79 0.57 10.15
N GLY A 20 11.50 1.27 9.06
CA GLY A 20 10.58 0.81 8.01
C GLY A 20 9.20 1.48 8.03
N LEU A 21 8.30 0.99 7.17
CA LEU A 21 7.01 1.66 6.87
C LEU A 21 5.82 1.09 7.65
N GLY A 22 6.00 0.01 8.43
CA GLY A 22 4.90 -0.67 9.14
C GLY A 22 3.84 -1.29 8.22
N PHE A 23 4.20 -1.53 6.95
CA PHE A 23 3.31 -2.03 5.90
C PHE A 23 4.02 -3.11 5.10
N ALA A 24 3.34 -4.23 4.86
CA ALA A 24 3.85 -5.34 4.07
C ALA A 24 2.83 -5.76 3.01
N VAL A 25 3.34 -6.24 1.88
CA VAL A 25 2.56 -6.83 0.80
C VAL A 25 2.97 -8.29 0.69
N VAL A 26 2.02 -9.20 0.84
CA VAL A 26 2.23 -10.64 0.72
C VAL A 26 1.64 -11.11 -0.59
N GLY A 27 2.48 -11.68 -1.45
CA GLY A 27 2.06 -12.31 -2.69
C GLY A 27 1.63 -13.75 -2.47
N TYR A 28 0.39 -14.07 -2.85
CA TYR A 28 -0.15 -15.43 -2.87
C TYR A 28 -0.15 -15.99 -4.30
N GLY A 29 -0.64 -17.22 -4.44
CA GLY A 29 -0.83 -17.86 -5.74
C GLY A 29 0.48 -18.01 -6.52
N LYS A 30 0.43 -17.70 -7.82
CA LYS A 30 1.57 -17.81 -8.73
C LYS A 30 2.72 -16.85 -8.38
N LEU A 31 2.39 -15.67 -7.83
CA LEU A 31 3.40 -14.74 -7.32
C LEU A 31 4.14 -15.34 -6.12
N GLY A 32 3.39 -15.90 -5.16
CA GLY A 32 3.97 -16.55 -3.98
C GLY A 32 4.76 -17.83 -4.29
N GLY A 33 4.34 -18.56 -5.34
CA GLY A 33 4.99 -19.78 -5.82
C GLY A 33 6.18 -19.55 -6.77
N TRP A 34 6.50 -18.29 -7.12
CA TRP A 34 7.52 -17.95 -8.13
C TRP A 34 7.23 -18.50 -9.53
N GLU A 35 5.95 -18.64 -9.88
CA GLU A 35 5.45 -19.25 -11.13
C GLU A 35 4.70 -18.23 -12.02
N LEU A 36 5.17 -16.98 -12.06
CA LEU A 36 4.53 -15.95 -12.86
C LEU A 36 4.67 -16.21 -14.36
N GLY A 37 3.53 -16.38 -15.05
CA GLY A 37 3.42 -16.33 -16.51
C GLY A 37 3.00 -14.95 -17.03
N TYR A 38 3.12 -14.73 -18.35
CA TYR A 38 2.88 -13.44 -19.02
C TYR A 38 1.52 -12.78 -18.77
N SER A 39 0.47 -13.56 -18.47
CA SER A 39 -0.89 -13.08 -18.21
C SER A 39 -1.37 -13.50 -16.82
N SER A 40 -0.46 -13.59 -15.85
CA SER A 40 -0.84 -13.99 -14.49
C SER A 40 -1.30 -12.80 -13.66
N ASP A 41 -2.42 -13.00 -12.98
CA ASP A 41 -2.92 -12.08 -11.95
C ASP A 41 -1.98 -12.07 -10.73
N LEU A 42 -1.98 -10.95 -10.01
CA LEU A 42 -1.24 -10.81 -8.76
C LEU A 42 -2.18 -10.91 -7.57
N ASP A 43 -2.15 -12.05 -6.88
CA ASP A 43 -2.87 -12.22 -5.62
C ASP A 43 -2.10 -11.50 -4.49
N LEU A 44 -2.56 -10.32 -4.07
CA LEU A 44 -1.88 -9.51 -3.05
C LEU A 44 -2.71 -9.39 -1.77
N VAL A 45 -2.08 -9.67 -0.62
CA VAL A 45 -2.62 -9.40 0.71
C VAL A 45 -1.79 -8.30 1.38
N PHE A 46 -2.47 -7.26 1.87
CA PHE A 46 -1.82 -6.15 2.56
C PHE A 46 -1.87 -6.34 4.07
N LEU A 47 -0.71 -6.33 4.71
CA LEU A 47 -0.56 -6.39 6.16
C LEU A 47 -0.09 -5.05 6.70
N LEU A 48 -0.61 -4.66 7.85
CA LEU A 48 -0.20 -3.46 8.57
C LEU A 48 0.06 -3.80 10.02
N ASP A 49 1.13 -3.25 10.58
CA ASP A 49 1.42 -3.32 12.01
C ASP A 49 1.28 -1.92 12.61
N CYS A 50 0.03 -1.52 12.85
CA CYS A 50 -0.33 -0.21 13.37
C CYS A 50 -1.14 -0.34 14.67
N PRO A 51 -0.67 0.27 15.77
CA PRO A 51 -1.44 0.40 17.00
C PRO A 51 -2.77 1.15 16.77
N MET A 52 -3.73 0.93 17.67
CA MET A 52 -4.99 1.68 17.69
C MET A 52 -4.74 3.15 18.06
N ASN A 53 -5.61 4.05 17.58
CA ASN A 53 -5.64 5.48 17.94
C ASN A 53 -4.35 6.27 17.60
N ILE A 54 -3.59 5.81 16.61
CA ILE A 54 -2.44 6.55 16.09
C ILE A 54 -2.91 7.48 14.97
N LEU A 55 -2.44 8.73 15.02
CA LEU A 55 -2.70 9.72 13.98
C LEU A 55 -1.49 9.93 13.07
N THR A 56 -1.73 10.48 11.89
CA THR A 56 -0.68 10.95 10.99
C THR A 56 -0.17 12.34 11.39
N THR A 57 1.07 12.66 11.05
CA THR A 57 1.77 13.88 11.49
C THR A 57 1.58 15.11 10.59
N GLY A 58 0.85 14.98 9.47
CA GLY A 58 0.70 16.06 8.49
C GLY A 58 -0.40 17.07 8.83
N ALA A 59 -0.53 18.09 7.99
CA ALA A 59 -1.49 19.18 8.16
C ALA A 59 -2.95 18.71 8.22
N LYS A 60 -3.28 17.62 7.51
CA LYS A 60 -4.56 16.93 7.64
C LYS A 60 -4.33 15.60 8.35
N GLN A 61 -4.55 15.61 9.67
CA GLN A 61 -4.43 14.41 10.48
C GLN A 61 -5.58 13.44 10.19
N ILE A 62 -5.23 12.19 9.97
CA ILE A 62 -6.16 11.08 9.83
C ILE A 62 -5.70 9.92 10.71
N ASP A 63 -6.60 8.97 10.96
CA ASP A 63 -6.22 7.72 11.60
C ASP A 63 -5.20 6.96 10.75
N ALA A 64 -4.15 6.45 11.38
CA ALA A 64 -3.05 5.76 10.70
C ALA A 64 -3.52 4.48 9.97
N ARG A 65 -4.52 3.75 10.48
CA ARG A 65 -5.10 2.62 9.74
C ARG A 65 -5.83 3.09 8.50
N GLN A 66 -6.54 4.22 8.59
CA GLN A 66 -7.15 4.84 7.42
C GLN A 66 -6.10 5.28 6.40
N PHE A 67 -4.94 5.77 6.84
CA PHE A 67 -3.81 6.07 5.98
C PHE A 67 -3.34 4.83 5.20
N TYR A 68 -3.10 3.70 5.89
CA TYR A 68 -2.69 2.44 5.23
C TYR A 68 -3.76 1.86 4.31
N LEU A 69 -5.05 1.97 4.66
CA LEU A 69 -6.15 1.56 3.78
C LEU A 69 -6.15 2.38 2.47
N ARG A 70 -5.99 3.70 2.57
CA ARG A 70 -5.89 4.57 1.39
C ARG A 70 -4.63 4.28 0.57
N LEU A 71 -3.52 3.94 1.23
CA LEU A 71 -2.29 3.51 0.57
C LEU A 71 -2.53 2.23 -0.24
N ALA A 72 -3.14 1.19 0.36
CA ALA A 72 -3.46 -0.07 -0.32
C ALA A 72 -4.39 0.15 -1.52
N GLN A 73 -5.49 0.89 -1.34
CA GLN A 73 -6.40 1.26 -2.43
C GLN A 73 -5.68 1.98 -3.57
N ARG A 74 -4.73 2.87 -3.24
CA ARG A 74 -3.94 3.58 -4.26
C ARG A 74 -2.97 2.64 -4.97
N ILE A 75 -2.39 1.67 -4.27
CA ILE A 75 -1.52 0.66 -4.89
C ILE A 75 -2.33 -0.15 -5.90
N ILE A 76 -3.49 -0.70 -5.50
CA ILE A 76 -4.41 -1.42 -6.41
C ILE A 76 -4.77 -0.55 -7.61
N HIS A 77 -5.17 0.70 -7.37
CA HIS A 77 -5.52 1.63 -8.44
C HIS A 77 -4.36 1.88 -9.41
N LEU A 78 -3.13 2.04 -8.91
CA LEU A 78 -1.95 2.23 -9.79
C LEU A 78 -1.66 1.01 -10.65
N PHE A 79 -1.97 -0.20 -10.18
CA PHE A 79 -1.81 -1.43 -10.96
C PHE A 79 -2.91 -1.60 -12.02
N SER A 80 -4.16 -1.36 -11.63
CA SER A 80 -5.33 -1.60 -12.50
C SER A 80 -5.69 -0.43 -13.43
N THR A 81 -5.14 0.77 -13.22
CA THR A 81 -5.45 1.92 -14.07
C THR A 81 -4.92 1.71 -15.49
N ARG A 82 -5.85 1.70 -16.46
CA ARG A 82 -5.52 1.62 -17.88
C ARG A 82 -5.00 2.97 -18.36
N THR A 83 -3.71 3.01 -18.70
CA THR A 83 -3.06 4.15 -19.35
C THR A 83 -3.07 3.96 -20.87
N SER A 84 -2.54 4.94 -21.63
CA SER A 84 -2.36 4.82 -23.08
C SER A 84 -1.48 3.64 -23.50
N SER A 85 -0.67 3.10 -22.58
CA SER A 85 0.18 1.93 -22.79
C SER A 85 -0.43 0.62 -22.25
N GLY A 86 -1.69 0.62 -21.82
CA GLY A 86 -2.36 -0.52 -21.19
C GLY A 86 -2.40 -0.45 -19.67
N VAL A 87 -2.71 -1.59 -19.04
CA VAL A 87 -2.70 -1.79 -17.57
C VAL A 87 -1.37 -2.42 -17.14
N LEU A 88 -0.93 -2.20 -15.90
CA LEU A 88 0.36 -2.73 -15.45
C LEU A 88 0.25 -4.23 -15.13
N TYR A 89 -0.69 -4.61 -14.27
CA TYR A 89 -1.04 -5.98 -13.90
C TYR A 89 -2.51 -6.01 -13.44
N GLU A 90 -3.21 -7.12 -13.67
CA GLU A 90 -4.50 -7.37 -13.03
C GLU A 90 -4.25 -7.86 -11.59
N VAL A 91 -4.90 -7.19 -10.63
CA VAL A 91 -4.75 -7.34 -9.18
C VAL A 91 -6.12 -7.40 -8.56
#